data_AF-G9BRW8-F1
#
_entry.id   AF-G9BRW8-F1
#
_cell.length_a   1.000
_cell.length_b   1.000
_cell.length_c   1.000
_cell.angle_alpha   90.00
_cell.angle_beta   90.00
_cell.angle_gamma   90.00
#
_symmetry.space_group_name_H-M   'P 1'
#
loop_
_entity.id
_entity.type
_entity.pdbx_description
1 polymer ?
#
loop_
_entity_poly.entity_id
_entity_poly.type
_entity_poly.pdbx_seq_one_letter_code
_entity_poly.pdbx_strand_id
1 'polypeptide(L)'
;NAFLSRNMPTIPQVPNFNTVGGGLDYMYKNKVGGSLGVAHTPFLQRTDYSANGMVNLFRNKDTSLDFNAGLSKSVSPFMPNSRWEPSTGFTLRKFF
;
A
#
# COMPACT_ATOMS: atom_id res chain seq x y z
N ASN A 1 3.72 -10.78 1.59
CA ASN A 1 2.95 -10.47 2.81
C ASN A 1 1.47 -10.46 2.49
N ALA A 2 0.70 -11.37 3.09
CA ALA A 2 -0.76 -11.40 2.96
C ALA A 2 -1.36 -10.80 4.24
N PHE A 3 -2.33 -9.89 4.10
CA PHE A 3 -2.98 -9.23 5.23
C PHE A 3 -4.49 -9.45 5.14
N LEU A 4 -5.07 -9.96 6.24
CA LEU A 4 -6.51 -10.07 6.43
C LEU A 4 -6.89 -9.02 7.48
N SER A 5 -7.50 -7.90 7.05
CA SER A 5 -8.04 -6.90 7.98
C SER A 5 -9.53 -7.15 8.19
N ARG A 6 -9.89 -7.53 9.41
CA ARG A 6 -11.29 -7.72 9.83
C ARG A 6 -11.86 -6.38 10.28
N ASN A 7 -12.41 -5.62 9.35
CA ASN A 7 -13.10 -4.37 9.67
C ASN A 7 -14.62 -4.61 9.74
N MET A 8 -15.16 -5.12 10.86
CA MET A 8 -16.55 -4.85 11.30
C MET A 8 -16.91 -5.47 12.66
N PRO A 9 -17.81 -4.85 13.44
CA PRO A 9 -18.35 -5.43 14.66
C PRO A 9 -19.22 -6.65 14.31
N THR A 10 -19.13 -7.70 15.13
CA THR A 10 -19.84 -8.98 14.99
C THR A 10 -21.35 -8.81 14.88
N ILE A 11 -21.92 -8.87 13.68
CA ILE A 11 -23.35 -9.07 13.42
C ILE A 11 -23.56 -10.47 12.83
N PRO A 12 -24.45 -11.32 13.39
CA PRO A 12 -24.37 -12.79 13.22
C PRO A 12 -24.91 -13.35 11.90
N GLN A 13 -25.39 -12.52 10.98
CA GLN A 13 -26.15 -12.96 9.79
C GLN A 13 -25.64 -12.42 8.45
N VAL A 14 -24.46 -11.80 8.43
CA VAL A 14 -23.91 -11.21 7.20
C VAL A 14 -22.70 -12.04 6.74
N PRO A 15 -22.64 -12.50 5.47
CA PRO A 15 -21.51 -13.29 4.95
C PRO A 15 -20.17 -12.59 5.25
N ASN A 16 -19.14 -13.36 5.59
CA ASN A 16 -17.80 -12.85 5.89
C ASN A 16 -17.23 -12.07 4.69
N PHE A 17 -17.41 -10.75 4.67
CA PHE A 17 -16.84 -9.89 3.64
C PHE A 17 -15.42 -9.46 4.02
N ASN A 18 -14.54 -10.44 4.24
CA ASN A 18 -13.14 -10.17 4.54
C ASN A 18 -12.49 -9.51 3.32
N THR A 19 -11.89 -8.33 3.51
CA THR A 19 -10.98 -7.77 2.52
C THR A 19 -9.74 -8.67 2.49
N VAL A 20 -9.53 -9.33 1.35
CA VAL A 20 -8.38 -10.21 1.13
C VAL A 20 -7.36 -9.46 0.30
N GLY A 21 -6.15 -9.33 0.80
CA GLY A 21 -5.08 -8.62 0.09
C GLY A 21 -3.75 -9.34 0.20
N GLY A 22 -3.01 -9.31 -0.91
CA GLY A 22 -1.68 -9.85 -1.03
C GLY A 22 -0.74 -8.80 -1.59
N GLY A 23 0.42 -8.64 -0.94
CA GLY A 23 1.49 -7.77 -1.40
C GLY A 23 2.83 -8.49 -1.50
N LEU A 24 3.64 -8.06 -2.46
CA LEU A 24 5.04 -8.40 -2.62
C LEU A 24 5.85 -7.17 -2.28
N ASP A 25 6.75 -7.31 -1.31
CA ASP A 25 7.68 -6.26 -0.91
C ASP A 25 9.09 -6.73 -1.25
N TYR A 26 9.86 -5.86 -1.90
CA TYR A 26 11.26 -6.10 -2.24
C TYR A 26 12.10 -4.90 -1.84
N MET A 27 13.23 -5.15 -1.19
CA MET A 27 14.15 -4.11 -0.75
C MET A 27 15.58 -4.50 -1.12
N TYR A 28 16.15 -3.81 -2.10
CA TYR A 28 17.52 -3.98 -2.52
C TYR A 28 18.47 -3.11 -1.68
N LYS A 29 19.36 -3.77 -0.92
CA LYS A 29 20.43 -3.15 -0.12
C LYS A 29 19.98 -2.04 0.83
N ASN A 30 18.72 -2.05 1.27
CA ASN A 30 18.10 -0.97 2.05
C ASN A 30 18.30 0.41 1.41
N LYS A 31 18.41 0.45 0.08
CA LYS A 31 18.59 1.66 -0.71
C LYS A 31 17.47 1.85 -1.71
N VAL A 32 16.98 0.79 -2.34
CA VAL A 32 15.88 0.88 -3.29
C VAL A 32 14.89 -0.22 -2.95
N GLY A 33 13.68 0.15 -2.61
CA GLY A 33 12.57 -0.75 -2.33
C GLY A 33 11.44 -0.57 -3.32
N GLY A 34 10.67 -1.61 -3.52
CA GLY A 34 9.43 -1.59 -4.26
C GLY A 34 8.45 -2.56 -3.60
N SER A 35 7.20 -2.15 -3.51
CA SER A 35 6.10 -2.99 -3.05
C SER A 35 4.98 -2.95 -4.09
N LEU A 36 4.44 -4.11 -4.43
CA LEU A 36 3.23 -4.25 -5.23
C LEU A 36 2.16 -4.90 -4.36
N GLY A 37 0.99 -4.31 -4.26
CA GLY A 37 -0.11 -4.80 -3.45
C GLY A 37 -1.42 -4.83 -4.23
N VAL A 38 -2.19 -5.90 -4.05
CA VAL A 38 -3.58 -5.96 -4.49
C VAL A 38 -4.46 -6.35 -3.31
N ALA A 39 -5.54 -5.60 -3.10
CA ALA A 39 -6.55 -5.90 -2.11
C ALA A 39 -7.91 -5.95 -2.78
N HIS A 40 -8.67 -7.01 -2.52
CA HIS A 40 -10.03 -7.16 -3.00
C HIS A 40 -10.99 -7.12 -1.81
N THR A 41 -11.91 -6.15 -1.83
CA THR A 41 -12.95 -5.97 -0.83
C THR A 41 -14.29 -6.40 -1.43
N PRO A 42 -14.77 -7.62 -1.13
CA PRO A 42 -15.99 -8.16 -1.74
C PRO A 42 -17.26 -7.38 -1.35
N PHE A 43 -17.30 -6.76 -0.17
CA PHE A 43 -18.43 -5.92 0.27
C PHE A 43 -18.69 -4.72 -0.66
N LEU A 44 -17.62 -4.11 -1.16
CA LEU A 44 -17.66 -2.89 -1.98
C LEU A 44 -17.46 -3.20 -3.47
N GLN A 45 -17.32 -4.48 -3.83
CA GLN A 45 -16.84 -4.94 -5.14
C GLN A 45 -15.61 -4.15 -5.61
N ARG A 46 -14.73 -3.81 -4.67
CA ARG A 46 -13.62 -2.87 -4.88
C ARG A 46 -12.32 -3.64 -4.90
N THR A 47 -11.55 -3.47 -5.96
CA THR A 47 -10.18 -3.99 -6.09
C THR A 47 -9.20 -2.82 -6.08
N ASP A 48 -8.42 -2.75 -5.02
CA ASP A 48 -7.38 -1.75 -4.83
C ASP A 48 -6.04 -2.33 -5.29
N TYR A 49 -5.43 -1.67 -6.26
CA TYR A 49 -4.07 -1.93 -6.71
C TYR A 49 -3.16 -0.85 -6.13
N SER A 50 -1.97 -1.24 -5.71
CA SER A 50 -0.97 -0.34 -5.17
C SER A 50 0.41 -0.77 -5.68
N ALA A 51 1.20 0.21 -6.08
CA ALA A 51 2.57 0.04 -6.50
C ALA A 51 3.36 1.17 -5.86
N ASN A 52 4.16 0.86 -4.85
CA ASN A 52 5.02 1.83 -4.20
C ASN A 52 6.48 1.51 -4.52
N GLY A 53 7.25 2.53 -4.81
CA GLY A 53 8.69 2.54 -4.88
C GLY A 53 9.23 3.42 -3.78
N MET A 54 10.37 3.03 -3.23
CA MET A 54 11.13 3.85 -2.31
C MET A 54 12.59 3.80 -2.68
N VAL A 55 13.27 4.92 -2.55
CA VAL A 55 14.70 5.02 -2.76
C VAL A 55 15.28 5.91 -1.67
N ASN A 56 16.22 5.36 -0.94
CA ASN A 56 17.07 6.09 -0.03
C ASN A 56 18.06 6.91 -0.88
N LEU A 57 17.82 8.21 -0.95
CA LEU A 57 18.65 9.16 -1.68
C LEU A 57 19.97 9.42 -0.92
N PHE A 58 19.90 9.40 0.41
CA PHE A 58 21.05 9.67 1.26
C PHE A 58 20.96 8.91 2.59
N ARG A 59 22.07 8.28 2.99
CA ARG A 59 22.16 7.58 4.28
C ARG A 59 23.53 7.79 4.92
N ASN A 60 23.53 8.61 5.97
CA ASN A 60 24.61 8.75 6.93
C ASN A 60 24.24 8.06 8.24
N LYS A 61 25.21 7.97 9.16
CA LYS A 61 25.06 7.38 10.49
C LYS A 61 24.00 8.12 11.33
N ASP A 62 23.87 9.42 11.12
CA ASP A 62 23.01 10.32 11.90
C ASP A 62 21.80 10.84 11.12
N THR A 63 21.74 10.61 9.80
CA THR A 63 20.68 11.19 8.94
C THR A 63 20.39 10.30 7.74
N SER A 64 19.12 10.03 7.47
CA SER A 64 18.66 9.39 6.23
C SER A 64 17.62 10.25 5.52
N LEU A 65 17.74 10.33 4.20
CA LEU A 65 16.77 10.93 3.30
C LEU A 65 16.20 9.83 2.40
N ASP A 66 14.92 9.56 2.59
CA ASP A 66 14.17 8.56 1.85
C ASP A 66 13.17 9.26 0.93
N PHE A 67 13.20 8.96 -0.36
CA PHE A 67 12.18 9.35 -1.32
C PHE A 67 11.26 8.17 -1.57
N ASN A 68 9.97 8.42 -1.52
CA ASN A 68 8.92 7.44 -1.73
C ASN A 68 8.04 7.95 -2.87
N ALA A 69 7.71 7.06 -3.80
CA ALA A 69 6.80 7.33 -4.90
C ALA A 69 5.89 6.13 -5.08
N GLY A 70 4.58 6.34 -4.95
CA GLY A 70 3.58 5.31 -5.11
C GLY A 70 2.54 5.67 -6.16
N LEU A 71 1.83 4.65 -6.60
CA LEU A 71 0.69 4.71 -7.49
C LEU A 71 -0.34 3.76 -6.91
N SER A 72 -1.52 4.26 -6.60
CA SER A 72 -2.63 3.41 -6.17
C SER A 72 -3.83 3.62 -7.08
N LYS A 73 -4.64 2.58 -7.25
CA LYS A 73 -5.83 2.61 -8.10
C LYS A 73 -6.90 1.74 -7.51
N SER A 74 -8.09 2.30 -7.37
CA SER A 74 -9.21 1.64 -6.70
C SER A 74 -10.32 1.37 -7.70
N VAL A 75 -10.44 0.16 -8.24
CA VAL A 75 -11.44 -0.16 -9.26
C VAL A 75 -12.68 -0.72 -8.58
N SER A 76 -13.84 -0.10 -8.75
CA SER A 76 -15.12 -0.65 -8.31
C SER A 76 -16.20 -0.41 -9.37
N PRO A 77 -17.26 -1.24 -9.44
CA PRO A 77 -18.37 -1.04 -10.35
C PRO A 77 -19.16 0.25 -10.08
N PHE A 78 -18.99 0.83 -8.89
CA PHE A 78 -19.55 2.14 -8.52
C PHE A 78 -18.63 3.32 -8.86
N MET A 79 -17.37 3.07 -9.21
CA MET A 79 -16.40 4.08 -9.67
C MET A 79 -15.68 3.60 -10.95
N PRO A 80 -16.36 3.65 -12.12
CA PRO A 80 -15.79 3.20 -13.39
C PRO A 80 -14.58 4.03 -13.87
N ASN A 81 -14.48 5.30 -13.46
CA ASN A 81 -13.39 6.22 -13.84
C ASN A 81 -12.28 6.32 -12.79
N SER A 82 -11.90 5.21 -12.17
CA SER A 82 -10.77 5.18 -11.23
C SER A 82 -9.47 5.50 -11.97
N ARG A 83 -8.83 6.60 -11.58
CA ARG A 83 -7.52 7.02 -12.08
C ARG A 83 -6.43 6.47 -11.16
N TRP A 84 -5.22 6.37 -11.70
CA TRP A 84 -4.05 6.14 -10.86
C TRP A 84 -3.82 7.39 -10.02
N GLU A 85 -3.80 7.22 -8.71
CA GLU A 85 -3.48 8.23 -7.72
C GLU A 85 -1.97 8.13 -7.43
N PRO A 86 -1.15 9.03 -8.00
CA PRO A 86 0.25 9.12 -7.64
C PRO A 86 0.38 9.69 -6.23
N SER A 87 1.26 9.09 -5.45
CA SER A 87 1.73 9.61 -4.19
C SER A 87 3.23 9.81 -4.28
N THR A 88 3.74 10.92 -3.79
CA THR A 88 5.18 11.11 -3.63
C THR A 88 5.44 11.73 -2.26
N GLY A 89 6.55 11.37 -1.65
CA GLY A 89 6.87 11.83 -0.32
C GLY A 89 8.36 11.75 -0.04
N PHE A 90 8.88 12.77 0.63
CA PHE A 90 10.23 12.78 1.15
C PHE A 90 10.17 12.60 2.66
N THR A 91 10.98 11.68 3.18
CA THR A 91 11.12 11.43 4.61
C THR A 91 12.55 11.70 5.00
N LEU A 92 12.74 12.71 5.84
CA LEU A 92 14.01 12.98 6.49
C LEU A 92 13.96 12.37 7.90
N ARG A 93 14.85 11.43 8.19
CA ARG A 93 15.04 10.88 9.53
C ARG A 93 16.40 11.32 10.03
N LYS A 94 16.42 11.97 11.20
CA LYS A 94 17.65 12.34 11.91
C LYS A 94 17.71 11.54 13.20
N PHE A 95 18.81 10.82 13.40
CA PHE A 95 19.10 10.08 14.63
C PHE A 95 20.11 10.91 15.43
N PHE A 96 19.86 11.07 16.74
CA PHE A 96 20.69 11.83 17.67
C PHE A 96 21.40 10.87 18.63
#